data_AF-A0A7S1BSK4-F1
#
_entry.id   AF-A0A7S1BSK4-F1
#
_cell.length_a   1.000
_cell.length_b   1.000
_cell.length_c   1.000
_cell.angle_alpha   90.00
_cell.angle_beta   90.00
_cell.angle_gamma   90.00
#
_symmetry.space_group_name_H-M   'P 1'
#
loop_
_entity.id
_entity.type
_entity.pdbx_description
1 polymer ?
#
loop_
_entity_poly.entity_id
_entity_poly.type
_entity_poly.pdbx_seq_one_letter_code
_entity_poly.pdbx_strand_id
1 'polypeptide(L)'
;GISVVNALSKCVEVRVRRDGKEYFMRFEDGEATGPLQVKDLEKGDLRRKGTEMTFLPNLKVFKGEDGEPNIDMDADKIASRMDEVAYLNAGITLTLTDERQPRVTKETKKKTQDTKNKKKVDFIDGATDGDDDGDKTTVDGNTRTFYHAGGLAEYAALLCKTKTPLFISAKKTVAAAAKAAKKKKVAPKKSSPPLSLSADPTSTLLSEDAFTVTISGSEDTKIKSSSNGVEKVAAVPVEADIALRWSSDAYSDVTLSFCNNIRTKDGGSHVEGLRSGLTRTVNSVLKKTGKSKDSASNLPGEFIREGLTALVAVRVHDPEFEGQTKGRLGSPEVRMAVDAIVSRELARLFEWNTEVLGCIYDKATAAQSAALAARAARDMVRRKSVLAFSVLPGKLADCASRDASASEIFIVEGDSAAGSAKQGRDRKTQAILPLRGKILNIERAAPERIYQNNELQNLISALGLGIKGSEFDLSSLR
;
A
#
# COMPACT_ATOMS: atom_id res chain seq x y z
N GLY A 1 1.37 7.44 -22.50
CA GLY A 1 0.86 6.62 -23.60
C GLY A 1 2.03 6.07 -24.41
N ILE A 2 1.83 5.02 -25.21
CA ILE A 2 2.91 4.40 -26.00
C ILE A 2 3.54 5.36 -27.01
N SER A 3 2.77 6.33 -27.53
CA SER A 3 3.29 7.40 -28.39
C SER A 3 4.38 8.25 -27.71
N VAL A 4 4.28 8.48 -26.40
CA VAL A 4 5.30 9.20 -25.63
C VAL A 4 6.56 8.35 -25.51
N VAL A 5 6.42 7.03 -25.33
CA VAL A 5 7.57 6.11 -25.34
C VAL A 5 8.26 6.16 -26.69
N ASN A 6 7.50 6.13 -27.79
CA ASN A 6 8.06 6.26 -29.14
C ASN A 6 8.79 7.59 -29.36
N ALA A 7 8.16 8.71 -28.99
CA ALA A 7 8.75 10.04 -29.15
C ALA A 7 10.01 10.27 -28.29
N LEU A 8 10.12 9.61 -27.15
CA LEU A 8 11.26 9.73 -26.23
C LEU A 8 12.30 8.60 -26.40
N SER A 9 12.15 7.77 -27.42
CA SER A 9 13.08 6.67 -27.71
C SER A 9 13.89 6.96 -28.97
N LYS A 10 15.16 6.56 -28.95
CA LYS A 10 16.00 6.54 -30.15
C LYS A 10 15.50 5.50 -31.15
N CYS A 11 15.09 4.33 -30.64
CA CYS A 11 14.56 3.23 -31.44
C CYS A 11 13.47 2.50 -30.66
N VAL A 12 12.39 2.11 -31.33
CA VAL A 12 11.36 1.20 -30.83
C VAL A 12 11.11 0.10 -31.85
N GLU A 13 11.16 -1.16 -31.42
CA GLU A 13 10.80 -2.33 -32.20
C GLU A 13 9.55 -2.98 -31.62
N VAL A 14 8.57 -3.29 -32.48
CA VAL A 14 7.31 -3.93 -32.08
C VAL A 14 7.12 -5.19 -32.92
N ARG A 15 6.90 -6.33 -32.25
CA ARG A 15 6.53 -7.61 -32.87
C ARG A 15 5.17 -8.04 -32.35
N VAL A 16 4.21 -8.29 -33.24
CA VAL A 16 2.87 -8.79 -32.90
C VAL A 16 2.67 -10.15 -33.56
N ARG A 17 2.37 -11.17 -32.76
CA ARG A 17 2.06 -12.52 -33.24
C ARG A 17 0.56 -12.75 -33.07
N ARG A 18 -0.17 -12.82 -34.18
CA ARG A 18 -1.63 -13.00 -34.20
C ARG A 18 -2.09 -13.59 -35.53
N ASP A 19 -3.13 -14.41 -35.49
CA ASP A 19 -3.80 -14.96 -36.68
C ASP A 19 -2.85 -15.72 -37.63
N GLY A 20 -1.88 -16.45 -37.06
CA GLY A 20 -0.90 -17.24 -37.81
C GLY A 20 0.23 -16.42 -38.44
N LYS A 21 0.31 -15.11 -38.15
CA LYS A 21 1.28 -14.19 -38.73
C LYS A 21 2.08 -13.45 -37.64
N GLU A 22 3.32 -13.12 -37.97
CA GLU A 22 4.16 -12.18 -37.24
C GLU A 22 4.18 -10.85 -38.00
N TYR A 23 3.81 -9.78 -37.31
CA TYR A 23 3.87 -8.41 -37.79
C TYR A 23 5.04 -7.71 -37.10
N PHE A 24 5.92 -7.08 -37.87
CA PHE A 24 7.07 -6.36 -37.34
C PHE A 24 7.10 -4.93 -37.85
N MET A 25 7.35 -4.00 -36.94
CA MET A 25 7.53 -2.58 -37.26
C MET A 25 8.63 -1.98 -36.37
N ARG A 26 9.43 -1.09 -36.96
CA ARG A 26 10.48 -0.35 -36.27
C ARG A 26 10.26 1.15 -36.44
N PHE A 27 10.53 1.88 -35.37
CA PHE A 27 10.46 3.33 -35.31
C PHE A 27 11.80 3.89 -34.84
N GLU A 28 12.22 5.03 -35.39
CA GLU A 28 13.42 5.76 -34.99
C GLU A 28 13.06 7.23 -34.79
N ASP A 29 13.48 7.79 -33.65
CA ASP A 29 13.17 9.17 -33.22
C ASP A 29 11.68 9.56 -33.39
N GLY A 30 10.78 8.60 -33.19
CA GLY A 30 9.32 8.77 -33.29
C GLY A 30 8.70 8.46 -34.65
N GLU A 31 9.50 8.27 -35.71
CA GLU A 31 9.02 8.02 -37.07
C GLU A 31 9.15 6.55 -37.49
N ALA A 32 8.22 6.05 -38.30
CA ALA A 32 8.28 4.70 -38.83
C ALA A 32 9.41 4.57 -39.86
N THR A 33 10.28 3.56 -39.72
CA THR A 33 11.40 3.36 -40.66
C THR A 33 10.98 2.71 -41.98
N GLY A 34 9.76 2.18 -42.05
CA GLY A 34 9.21 1.53 -43.24
C GLY A 34 7.79 0.99 -43.02
N PRO A 35 7.23 0.32 -44.05
CA PRO A 35 5.92 -0.31 -43.94
C PRO A 35 5.92 -1.50 -42.97
N LEU A 36 4.73 -1.88 -42.50
CA LEU A 36 4.53 -3.05 -41.64
C LEU A 36 4.99 -4.32 -42.35
N GLN A 37 5.99 -4.99 -41.77
CA GLN A 37 6.49 -6.26 -42.30
C GLN A 37 5.61 -7.40 -41.79
N VAL A 38 5.27 -8.34 -42.68
CA VAL A 38 4.38 -9.47 -42.36
C VAL A 38 5.05 -10.77 -42.78
N LYS A 39 5.14 -11.72 -41.86
CA LYS A 39 5.69 -13.07 -42.09
C LYS A 39 4.71 -14.13 -41.58
N ASP A 40 4.52 -15.21 -42.34
CA ASP A 40 3.74 -16.35 -41.86
C ASP A 40 4.52 -17.12 -40.78
N LEU A 41 3.84 -17.51 -39.71
CA LEU A 41 4.44 -18.30 -38.63
C LEU A 41 4.65 -19.75 -39.07
N GLU A 42 5.76 -20.35 -38.63
CA GLU A 42 6.03 -21.77 -38.87
C GLU A 42 5.03 -22.66 -38.14
N LYS A 43 4.84 -23.90 -38.61
CA LYS A 43 3.84 -24.84 -38.05
C LYS A 43 3.93 -25.03 -36.53
N GLY A 44 5.13 -24.93 -35.96
CA GLY A 44 5.38 -25.01 -34.50
C GLY A 44 4.95 -23.77 -33.71
N ASP A 45 4.85 -22.60 -34.35
CA ASP A 45 4.59 -21.32 -33.71
C ASP A 45 3.16 -20.80 -33.90
N LEU A 46 2.32 -21.50 -34.68
CA LEU A 46 0.92 -21.11 -34.96
C LEU A 46 0.05 -20.89 -33.71
N ARG A 47 0.45 -21.48 -32.56
CA ARG A 47 -0.25 -21.31 -31.28
C ARG A 47 0.25 -20.13 -30.45
N ARG A 48 1.40 -19.54 -30.79
CA ARG A 48 1.98 -18.41 -30.06
C ARG A 48 1.26 -17.12 -30.46
N LYS A 49 0.62 -16.48 -29.47
CA LYS A 49 0.00 -15.17 -29.61
C LYS A 49 0.62 -14.22 -28.59
N GLY A 50 0.81 -12.96 -28.96
CA GLY A 50 1.33 -11.97 -28.04
C GLY A 50 1.96 -10.78 -28.75
N THR A 51 2.34 -9.79 -27.96
CA THR A 51 3.03 -8.59 -28.43
C THR A 51 4.30 -8.42 -27.64
N GLU A 52 5.39 -8.17 -28.35
CA GLU A 52 6.71 -7.92 -27.81
C GLU A 52 7.12 -6.51 -28.25
N MET A 53 7.67 -5.73 -27.31
CA MET A 53 8.10 -4.37 -27.54
C MET A 53 9.47 -4.18 -26.91
N THR A 54 10.40 -3.67 -27.70
CA THR A 54 11.75 -3.34 -27.26
C THR A 54 12.01 -1.89 -27.60
N PHE A 55 12.50 -1.10 -26.66
CA PHE A 55 12.81 0.30 -26.91
C PHE A 55 14.13 0.70 -26.26
N LEU A 56 14.82 1.65 -26.90
CA LEU A 56 16.02 2.29 -26.40
C LEU A 56 15.73 3.77 -26.15
N PRO A 57 15.71 4.26 -24.90
CA PRO A 57 15.39 5.65 -24.62
C PRO A 57 16.43 6.61 -25.22
N ASN A 58 16.00 7.82 -25.57
CA ASN A 58 16.87 8.81 -26.20
C ASN A 58 17.74 9.53 -25.18
N LEU A 59 19.05 9.27 -25.22
CA LEU A 59 20.06 9.88 -24.35
C LEU A 59 20.15 11.42 -24.48
N LYS A 60 19.63 12.02 -25.55
CA LYS A 60 19.54 13.49 -25.67
C LYS A 60 18.54 14.09 -24.67
N VAL A 61 17.55 13.31 -24.25
CA VAL A 61 16.46 13.75 -23.36
C VAL A 61 16.74 13.35 -21.92
N PHE A 62 17.17 12.12 -21.69
CA PHE A 62 17.40 11.59 -20.34
C PHE A 62 18.84 11.88 -19.89
N LYS A 63 18.95 12.76 -18.88
CA LYS A 63 20.22 13.17 -18.26
C LYS A 63 20.26 12.70 -16.81
N GLY A 64 21.46 12.34 -16.33
CA GLY A 64 21.75 12.02 -14.94
C GLY A 64 21.78 13.25 -14.04
N GLU A 65 22.05 13.04 -12.75
CA GLU A 65 22.17 14.10 -11.73
C GLU A 65 23.31 15.10 -12.03
N ASP A 66 24.31 14.65 -12.78
CA ASP A 66 25.45 15.42 -13.30
C ASP A 66 25.11 16.23 -14.57
N GLY A 67 23.89 16.10 -15.10
CA GLY A 67 23.47 16.72 -16.36
C GLY A 67 23.99 16.02 -17.61
N GLU A 68 24.73 14.92 -17.46
CA GLU A 68 25.26 14.11 -18.55
C GLU A 68 24.23 13.07 -19.01
N PRO A 69 24.24 12.65 -20.29
CA PRO A 69 23.34 11.59 -20.76
C PRO A 69 23.55 10.27 -20.00
N ASN A 70 22.56 9.87 -19.21
CA ASN A 70 22.60 8.62 -18.46
C ASN A 70 21.21 7.98 -18.41
N ILE A 71 21.17 6.68 -18.70
CA ILE A 71 19.99 5.83 -18.50
C ILE A 71 20.45 4.64 -17.68
N ASP A 72 20.15 4.68 -16.39
CA ASP A 72 20.25 3.51 -15.54
C ASP A 72 18.85 3.02 -15.17
N MET A 73 18.48 1.87 -15.73
CA MET A 73 17.26 1.16 -15.36
C MET A 73 17.51 0.38 -14.07
N ASP A 74 17.03 0.93 -12.97
CA ASP A 74 17.10 0.32 -11.65
C ASP A 74 16.25 -0.96 -11.60
N ALA A 75 16.92 -2.11 -11.60
CA ALA A 75 16.28 -3.43 -11.62
C ALA A 75 15.45 -3.69 -10.37
N ASP A 76 15.81 -3.12 -9.22
CA ASP A 76 15.08 -3.31 -7.97
C ASP A 76 13.76 -2.51 -7.97
N LYS A 77 13.77 -1.30 -8.53
CA LYS A 77 12.53 -0.52 -8.75
C LYS A 77 11.59 -1.22 -9.72
N ILE A 78 12.11 -1.77 -10.83
CA ILE A 78 11.30 -2.52 -11.80
C ILE A 78 10.75 -3.79 -11.14
N ALA A 79 11.60 -4.55 -10.46
CA ALA A 79 11.20 -5.75 -9.72
C ALA A 79 10.08 -5.45 -8.73
N SER A 80 10.24 -4.42 -7.89
CA SER A 80 9.23 -4.04 -6.90
C SER A 80 7.89 -3.66 -7.54
N ARG A 81 7.91 -3.00 -8.70
CA ARG A 81 6.66 -2.67 -9.41
C ARG A 81 6.04 -3.90 -10.09
N MET A 82 6.83 -4.80 -10.64
CA MET A 82 6.33 -6.05 -11.23
C MET A 82 5.72 -6.96 -10.15
N ASP A 83 6.37 -7.08 -9.00
CA ASP A 83 5.87 -7.79 -7.82
C ASP A 83 4.50 -7.24 -7.38
N GLU A 84 4.38 -5.91 -7.22
CA GLU A 84 3.09 -5.26 -6.91
C GLU A 84 2.00 -5.58 -7.95
N VAL A 85 2.32 -5.55 -9.24
CA VAL A 85 1.36 -5.89 -10.30
C VAL A 85 0.97 -7.38 -10.27
N ALA A 86 1.89 -8.28 -9.94
CA ALA A 86 1.60 -9.71 -9.81
C ALA A 86 0.59 -9.97 -8.67
N TYR A 87 0.70 -9.27 -7.52
CA TYR A 87 -0.33 -9.34 -6.46
C TYR A 87 -1.71 -8.84 -6.92
N LEU A 88 -1.78 -7.82 -7.77
CA LEU A 88 -3.05 -7.28 -8.29
C LEU A 88 -3.73 -8.22 -9.29
N ASN A 89 -2.97 -9.12 -9.92
CA ASN A 89 -3.44 -10.00 -10.98
C ASN A 89 -3.12 -11.45 -10.63
N ALA A 90 -3.88 -11.98 -9.66
CA ALA A 90 -3.72 -13.36 -9.19
C ALA A 90 -3.72 -14.35 -10.37
N GLY A 91 -2.72 -15.21 -10.41
CA GLY A 91 -2.54 -16.20 -11.48
C GLY A 91 -1.73 -15.73 -12.69
N ILE A 92 -1.28 -14.46 -12.75
CA ILE A 92 -0.33 -14.00 -13.77
C ILE A 92 1.10 -14.22 -13.27
N THR A 93 1.94 -14.81 -14.13
CA THR A 93 3.39 -14.90 -13.92
C THR A 93 4.09 -13.75 -14.65
N LEU A 94 4.90 -12.99 -13.93
CA LEU A 94 5.76 -11.94 -14.50
C LEU A 94 7.22 -12.32 -14.29
N THR A 95 8.06 -12.10 -15.30
CA THR A 95 9.50 -12.42 -15.24
C THR A 95 10.34 -11.21 -15.59
N LEU A 96 11.31 -10.87 -14.75
CA LEU A 96 12.30 -9.83 -14.99
C LEU A 96 13.67 -10.47 -15.19
N THR A 97 14.30 -10.25 -16.33
CA THR A 97 15.67 -10.70 -16.61
C THR A 97 16.58 -9.47 -16.77
N ASP A 98 17.65 -9.38 -15.98
CA ASP A 98 18.68 -8.34 -16.15
C ASP A 98 19.89 -8.91 -16.89
N GLU A 99 19.98 -8.66 -18.19
CA GLU A 99 21.07 -9.16 -19.04
C GLU A 99 22.42 -8.49 -18.78
N ARG A 100 22.48 -7.42 -17.98
CA ARG A 100 23.74 -6.79 -17.54
C ARG A 100 24.48 -7.65 -16.51
N GLN A 101 23.74 -8.50 -15.79
CA GLN A 101 24.28 -9.41 -14.78
C GLN A 101 24.58 -10.78 -15.41
N PRO A 102 25.70 -11.45 -15.03
CA PRO A 102 26.03 -12.76 -15.57
C PRO A 102 24.99 -13.80 -15.17
N ARG A 103 24.67 -14.72 -16.09
CA ARG A 103 23.85 -15.90 -15.77
C ARG A 103 24.60 -16.78 -14.78
N VAL A 104 24.14 -16.83 -13.53
CA VAL A 104 24.66 -17.77 -12.54
C VAL A 104 24.00 -19.13 -12.78
N THR A 105 24.67 -20.03 -13.50
CA THR A 105 24.29 -21.44 -13.56
C THR A 105 24.54 -22.06 -12.19
N LYS A 106 23.54 -22.72 -11.60
CA LYS A 106 23.72 -23.55 -10.39
C LYS A 106 24.64 -24.73 -10.76
N GLU A 107 25.96 -24.56 -10.65
CA GLU A 107 26.87 -25.70 -10.63
C GLU A 107 26.65 -26.48 -9.32
N THR A 108 26.22 -27.72 -9.46
CA THR A 108 26.08 -28.71 -8.39
C THR A 108 27.44 -29.03 -7.77
N LYS A 109 27.95 -28.18 -6.89
CA LYS A 109 29.15 -28.49 -6.10
C LYS A 109 28.77 -29.47 -4.98
N LYS A 110 29.02 -30.77 -5.22
CA LYS A 110 29.18 -31.79 -4.17
C LYS A 110 30.21 -31.27 -3.15
N LYS A 111 29.75 -30.80 -1.99
CA LYS A 111 30.63 -30.49 -0.86
C LYS A 111 31.06 -31.81 -0.20
N THR A 112 32.26 -32.26 -0.51
CA THR A 112 33.05 -33.08 0.42
C THR A 112 33.46 -32.16 1.57
N GLN A 113 33.09 -32.53 2.80
CA GLN A 113 33.48 -31.81 4.00
C GLN A 113 34.99 -31.91 4.19
N ASP A 114 35.67 -30.78 4.38
CA ASP A 114 36.73 -30.76 5.37
C ASP A 114 36.87 -29.39 6.04
N THR A 115 37.30 -29.46 7.29
CA THR A 115 37.12 -28.46 8.34
C THR A 115 38.27 -27.44 8.42
N LYS A 116 37.92 -26.15 8.60
CA LYS A 116 38.41 -25.21 9.65
C LYS A 116 38.51 -23.75 9.18
N ASN A 117 37.90 -22.88 10.01
CA ASN A 117 38.18 -21.47 10.25
C ASN A 117 37.87 -20.40 9.17
N LYS A 118 36.79 -19.64 9.43
CA LYS A 118 36.78 -18.22 9.91
C LYS A 118 35.86 -17.28 9.12
N LYS A 119 35.17 -16.45 9.92
CA LYS A 119 34.38 -15.23 9.63
C LYS A 119 32.92 -15.41 9.18
N LYS A 120 32.06 -15.18 10.18
CA LYS A 120 30.60 -15.11 10.13
C LYS A 120 30.18 -13.76 9.52
N VAL A 121 29.49 -13.81 8.39
CA VAL A 121 28.70 -12.71 7.82
C VAL A 121 27.29 -13.29 7.70
N ASP A 122 26.35 -12.75 8.46
CA ASP A 122 25.00 -13.29 8.58
C ASP A 122 24.17 -12.93 7.33
N PHE A 123 24.19 -13.81 6.32
CA PHE A 123 23.12 -13.91 5.32
C PHE A 123 22.20 -15.06 5.74
N ILE A 124 20.91 -14.76 5.87
CA ILE A 124 19.87 -15.73 6.23
C ILE A 124 19.47 -16.48 4.97
N ASP A 125 20.14 -17.61 4.69
CA ASP A 125 19.67 -18.62 3.74
C ASP A 125 18.72 -19.58 4.46
N GLY A 126 17.44 -19.54 4.07
CA GLY A 126 16.43 -20.51 4.45
C GLY A 126 16.02 -21.35 3.25
N ALA A 127 16.87 -22.31 2.85
CA ALA A 127 16.48 -23.38 1.94
C ALA A 127 15.96 -24.56 2.76
N THR A 128 14.68 -24.88 2.59
CA THR A 128 14.10 -26.18 2.95
C THR A 128 13.63 -26.84 1.67
N ASP A 129 14.32 -27.91 1.29
CA ASP A 129 13.92 -28.80 0.20
C ASP A 129 12.66 -29.57 0.63
N GLY A 130 11.59 -29.38 -0.15
CA GLY A 130 10.33 -30.08 -0.05
C GLY A 130 9.56 -29.78 -1.33
N ASP A 131 9.30 -30.84 -2.10
CA ASP A 131 8.44 -30.81 -3.28
C ASP A 131 7.02 -30.45 -2.85
N ASP A 132 6.61 -29.21 -3.11
CA ASP A 132 5.24 -28.72 -3.00
C ASP A 132 5.06 -27.60 -4.02
N ASP A 133 4.09 -27.75 -4.92
CA ASP A 133 3.76 -26.85 -6.05
C ASP A 133 3.04 -25.57 -5.54
N GLY A 134 3.66 -24.88 -4.58
CA GLY A 134 3.11 -23.70 -3.93
C GLY A 134 4.12 -22.56 -3.82
N ASP A 135 3.75 -21.43 -4.41
CA ASP A 135 4.14 -20.07 -4.00
C ASP A 135 5.65 -19.78 -3.78
N LYS A 136 6.35 -19.31 -4.83
CA LYS A 136 7.73 -18.79 -4.71
C LYS A 136 8.03 -17.68 -5.72
N THR A 137 8.47 -16.53 -5.21
CA THR A 137 9.36 -15.64 -5.97
C THR A 137 10.72 -16.35 -6.09
N THR A 138 11.05 -16.88 -7.27
CA THR A 138 12.35 -17.54 -7.48
C THR A 138 13.35 -16.58 -8.12
N VAL A 139 14.58 -16.63 -7.62
CA VAL A 139 15.73 -16.00 -8.27
C VAL A 139 16.57 -17.11 -8.89
N ASP A 140 16.47 -17.26 -10.20
CA ASP A 140 17.30 -18.19 -10.96
C ASP A 140 18.31 -17.38 -11.79
N GLY A 141 19.51 -17.27 -11.25
CA GLY A 141 20.59 -16.49 -11.85
C GLY A 141 20.27 -15.00 -11.92
N ASN A 142 20.19 -14.45 -13.13
CA ASN A 142 19.86 -13.04 -13.39
C ASN A 142 18.36 -12.80 -13.65
N THR A 143 17.52 -13.80 -13.42
CA THR A 143 16.06 -13.74 -13.64
C THR A 143 15.30 -13.82 -12.31
N ARG A 144 14.31 -12.94 -12.14
CA ARG A 144 13.36 -12.93 -11.03
C ARG A 144 11.97 -13.25 -11.57
N THR A 145 11.28 -14.20 -10.95
CA THR A 145 9.91 -14.61 -11.32
C THR A 145 8.94 -14.22 -10.21
N PHE A 146 7.84 -13.57 -10.55
CA PHE A 146 6.79 -13.12 -9.65
C PHE A 146 5.48 -13.84 -9.98
N TYR A 147 4.88 -14.50 -8.99
CA TYR A 147 3.62 -15.23 -9.11
C TYR A 147 2.97 -15.30 -7.72
N HIS A 148 1.75 -14.78 -7.62
CA HIS A 148 1.01 -14.70 -6.35
C HIS A 148 -0.42 -15.20 -6.55
N ALA A 149 -0.66 -16.46 -6.17
CA ALA A 149 -2.00 -17.05 -6.28
C ALA A 149 -2.97 -16.44 -5.26
N GLY A 150 -2.48 -16.00 -4.10
CA GLY A 150 -3.28 -15.36 -3.05
C GLY A 150 -3.62 -13.90 -3.32
N GLY A 151 -3.07 -13.30 -4.38
CA GLY A 151 -3.36 -11.95 -4.83
C GLY A 151 -3.27 -10.89 -3.73
N LEU A 152 -4.32 -10.06 -3.59
CA LEU A 152 -4.36 -8.98 -2.59
C LEU A 152 -4.27 -9.47 -1.15
N ALA A 153 -4.72 -10.69 -0.83
CA ALA A 153 -4.67 -11.21 0.52
C ALA A 153 -3.22 -11.45 0.98
N GLU A 154 -2.42 -12.00 0.07
CA GLU A 154 -0.98 -12.22 0.25
C GLU A 154 -0.25 -10.88 0.35
N TYR A 155 -0.63 -9.90 -0.47
CA TYR A 155 -0.04 -8.56 -0.39
C TYR A 155 -0.34 -7.88 0.95
N ALA A 156 -1.57 -8.02 1.47
CA ALA A 156 -1.93 -7.52 2.80
C ALA A 156 -1.08 -8.18 3.90
N ALA A 157 -0.84 -9.50 3.77
CA ALA A 157 -0.01 -10.25 4.70
C ALA A 157 1.46 -9.79 4.64
N LEU A 158 2.00 -9.53 3.45
CA LEU A 158 3.35 -9.00 3.26
C LEU A 158 3.51 -7.64 3.96
N LEU A 159 2.57 -6.70 3.72
CA LEU A 159 2.57 -5.38 4.36
C LEU A 159 2.42 -5.44 5.88
N CYS A 160 1.80 -6.51 6.39
CA CYS A 160 1.60 -6.74 7.82
C CYS A 160 2.58 -7.76 8.41
N LYS A 161 3.63 -8.18 7.69
CA LYS A 161 4.55 -9.24 8.14
C LYS A 161 5.22 -8.94 9.49
N THR A 162 5.45 -7.65 9.76
CA THR A 162 6.08 -7.17 11.01
C THR A 162 5.07 -6.68 12.05
N LYS A 163 3.76 -6.81 11.77
CA LYS A 163 2.66 -6.32 12.60
C LYS A 163 1.91 -7.50 13.22
N THR A 164 1.31 -7.28 14.39
CA THR A 164 0.54 -8.28 15.12
C THR A 164 -0.92 -8.25 14.68
N PRO A 165 -1.50 -9.33 14.12
CA PRO A 165 -2.90 -9.33 13.69
C PRO A 165 -3.86 -9.15 14.86
N LEU A 166 -4.94 -8.40 14.65
CA LEU A 166 -5.90 -8.04 15.71
C LEU A 166 -6.75 -9.23 16.18
N PHE A 167 -7.18 -10.08 15.25
CA PHE A 167 -7.96 -11.29 15.55
C PHE A 167 -7.21 -12.52 15.06
N ILE A 168 -7.30 -13.60 15.84
CA ILE A 168 -6.62 -14.88 15.57
C ILE A 168 -7.68 -15.93 15.25
N SER A 169 -7.54 -16.64 14.12
CA SER A 169 -8.42 -17.75 13.74
C SER A 169 -8.72 -18.71 14.89
N ALA A 170 -10.00 -19.04 15.07
CA ALA A 170 -10.47 -20.13 15.93
C ALA A 170 -9.77 -21.47 15.61
N LYS A 171 -9.36 -21.70 14.36
CA LYS A 171 -8.62 -22.92 13.98
C LYS A 171 -7.21 -22.98 14.59
N LYS A 172 -6.55 -21.83 14.76
CA LYS A 172 -5.23 -21.74 15.42
C LYS A 172 -5.34 -21.82 16.94
N THR A 173 -6.39 -21.28 17.55
CA THR A 173 -6.65 -21.48 18.98
C THR A 173 -7.01 -22.93 19.29
N VAL A 174 -7.75 -23.64 18.42
CA VAL A 174 -7.98 -25.09 18.57
C VAL A 174 -6.69 -25.89 18.35
N ALA A 175 -5.84 -25.54 17.38
CA ALA A 175 -4.54 -26.21 17.18
C ALA A 175 -3.53 -25.92 18.32
N ALA A 176 -3.53 -24.70 18.85
CA ALA A 176 -2.72 -24.29 20.00
C ALA A 176 -3.24 -24.92 21.31
N ALA A 177 -4.56 -24.97 21.51
CA ALA A 177 -5.21 -25.67 22.60
C ALA A 177 -5.02 -27.19 22.51
N ALA A 178 -5.03 -27.77 21.31
CA ALA A 178 -4.70 -29.19 21.09
C ALA A 178 -3.22 -29.50 21.34
N LYS A 179 -2.31 -28.57 21.00
CA LYS A 179 -0.88 -28.65 21.39
C LYS A 179 -0.70 -28.51 22.91
N ALA A 180 -1.49 -27.68 23.58
CA ALA A 180 -1.50 -27.54 25.03
C ALA A 180 -2.14 -28.76 25.74
N ALA A 181 -3.17 -29.36 25.14
CA ALA A 181 -3.85 -30.56 25.62
C ALA A 181 -2.99 -31.83 25.42
N LYS A 182 -2.13 -31.88 24.39
CA LYS A 182 -1.12 -32.95 24.23
C LYS A 182 -0.09 -33.02 25.37
N LYS A 183 0.00 -32.00 26.24
CA LYS A 183 0.78 -32.07 27.49
C LYS A 183 0.04 -32.72 28.67
N LYS A 184 -1.24 -33.10 28.53
CA LYS A 184 -1.98 -33.89 29.53
C LYS A 184 -2.65 -35.09 28.83
N LYS A 185 -2.02 -36.27 28.95
CA LYS A 185 -2.56 -37.56 28.48
C LYS A 185 -3.91 -37.86 29.14
N VAL A 186 -4.93 -38.21 28.35
CA VAL A 186 -5.83 -39.38 28.50
C VAL A 186 -6.49 -39.65 27.13
N ALA A 187 -6.59 -40.92 26.72
CA ALA A 187 -7.33 -41.45 25.55
C ALA A 187 -8.73 -41.95 26.01
N PRO A 188 -9.79 -42.16 25.18
CA PRO A 188 -9.70 -42.98 23.95
C PRO A 188 -10.80 -42.81 22.84
N LYS A 189 -10.66 -43.70 21.83
CA LYS A 189 -11.65 -44.32 20.90
C LYS A 189 -12.02 -43.66 19.55
N LYS A 190 -12.00 -44.55 18.53
CA LYS A 190 -12.32 -44.40 17.10
C LYS A 190 -13.81 -44.59 16.83
N SER A 191 -14.41 -43.81 15.93
CA SER A 191 -15.35 -44.28 14.88
C SER A 191 -15.77 -43.16 13.91
N SER A 192 -15.44 -43.37 12.62
CA SER A 192 -16.06 -42.94 11.35
C SER A 192 -16.43 -41.45 11.05
N PRO A 193 -16.34 -41.04 9.76
CA PRO A 193 -16.36 -39.63 9.36
C PRO A 193 -17.78 -39.13 9.08
N PRO A 194 -18.09 -37.83 9.24
CA PRO A 194 -19.10 -37.19 8.44
C PRO A 194 -18.43 -36.37 7.34
N LEU A 195 -18.90 -36.58 6.11
CA LEU A 195 -18.86 -35.57 5.06
C LEU A 195 -19.24 -34.21 5.68
N SER A 196 -18.44 -33.18 5.47
CA SER A 196 -18.95 -31.82 5.52
C SER A 196 -18.32 -30.99 4.40
N LEU A 197 -19.14 -30.71 3.40
CA LEU A 197 -19.03 -29.43 2.70
C LEU A 197 -19.02 -28.34 3.78
N SER A 198 -18.00 -27.49 3.81
CA SER A 198 -17.90 -26.42 4.80
C SER A 198 -19.06 -25.45 4.64
N ALA A 199 -20.09 -25.59 5.47
CA ALA A 199 -21.29 -24.76 5.50
C ALA A 199 -21.06 -23.44 6.25
N ASP A 200 -19.93 -22.78 6.01
CA ASP A 200 -19.70 -21.41 6.48
C ASP A 200 -19.61 -20.48 5.24
N PRO A 201 -20.65 -19.67 4.96
CA PRO A 201 -20.65 -18.73 3.85
C PRO A 201 -19.57 -17.65 3.94
N THR A 202 -18.89 -17.51 5.08
CA THR A 202 -17.80 -16.54 5.29
C THR A 202 -16.41 -17.10 5.04
N SER A 203 -16.27 -18.41 4.78
CA SER A 203 -14.95 -19.02 4.52
C SER A 203 -14.28 -18.48 3.26
N THR A 204 -15.04 -17.85 2.36
CA THR A 204 -14.54 -17.17 1.16
C THR A 204 -14.13 -15.72 1.40
N LEU A 205 -14.56 -15.11 2.52
CA LEU A 205 -14.26 -13.72 2.88
C LEU A 205 -13.03 -13.60 3.77
N LEU A 206 -12.48 -14.71 4.25
CA LEU A 206 -11.26 -14.75 5.04
C LEU A 206 -10.18 -15.48 4.24
N SER A 207 -8.97 -14.92 4.25
CA SER A 207 -7.78 -15.61 3.75
C SER A 207 -7.53 -16.93 4.48
N GLU A 208 -6.65 -17.77 3.94
CA GLU A 208 -6.30 -19.06 4.56
C GLU A 208 -5.74 -18.91 5.99
N ASP A 209 -5.01 -17.82 6.27
CA ASP A 209 -4.54 -17.48 7.61
C ASP A 209 -5.65 -16.91 8.53
N ALA A 210 -6.82 -16.62 7.95
CA ALA A 210 -8.01 -15.99 8.53
C ALA A 210 -7.75 -14.69 9.29
N PHE A 211 -6.71 -13.96 8.90
CA PHE A 211 -6.36 -12.64 9.43
C PHE A 211 -6.69 -11.51 8.46
N THR A 212 -6.84 -11.83 7.18
CA THR A 212 -7.18 -10.86 6.13
C THR A 212 -8.62 -11.10 5.68
N VAL A 213 -9.42 -10.04 5.69
CA VAL A 213 -10.76 -10.03 5.11
C VAL A 213 -10.63 -9.70 3.63
N THR A 214 -11.07 -10.59 2.75
CA THR A 214 -11.09 -10.42 1.30
C THR A 214 -12.51 -10.19 0.83
N ILE A 215 -12.72 -9.10 0.09
CA ILE A 215 -14.00 -8.73 -0.50
C ILE A 215 -13.77 -8.59 -2.00
N SER A 216 -14.50 -9.38 -2.78
CA SER A 216 -14.55 -9.25 -4.23
C SER A 216 -16.00 -9.10 -4.65
N GLY A 217 -16.26 -8.19 -5.59
CA GLY A 217 -17.61 -7.95 -6.08
C GLY A 217 -17.62 -7.07 -7.31
N SER A 218 -18.77 -7.09 -7.99
CA SER A 218 -19.07 -6.19 -9.10
C SER A 218 -20.37 -5.48 -8.79
N GLU A 219 -20.46 -4.19 -9.13
CA GLU A 219 -21.73 -3.48 -9.14
C GLU A 219 -21.97 -2.68 -10.40
N ASP A 220 -23.19 -2.80 -10.90
CA ASP A 220 -23.64 -2.06 -12.06
C ASP A 220 -23.87 -0.60 -11.70
N THR A 221 -23.02 0.27 -12.24
CA THR A 221 -23.18 1.71 -12.10
C THR A 221 -23.92 2.28 -13.31
N LYS A 222 -24.87 3.18 -13.04
CA LYS A 222 -25.52 3.95 -14.11
C LYS A 222 -24.62 5.12 -14.46
N ILE A 223 -23.83 4.98 -15.53
CA ILE A 223 -23.03 6.08 -16.04
C ILE A 223 -23.92 6.95 -16.93
N LYS A 224 -24.00 8.25 -16.63
CA LYS A 224 -24.58 9.23 -17.53
C LYS A 224 -23.49 9.66 -18.51
N SER A 225 -23.43 9.03 -19.68
CA SER A 225 -22.54 9.50 -20.75
C SER A 225 -23.31 10.39 -21.72
N SER A 226 -22.90 11.65 -21.83
CA SER A 226 -23.42 12.56 -22.86
C SER A 226 -22.55 12.46 -24.11
N SER A 227 -23.00 11.71 -25.11
CA SER A 227 -22.45 11.80 -26.46
C SER A 227 -23.57 12.16 -27.44
N ASN A 228 -23.37 13.22 -28.23
CA ASN A 228 -24.30 13.72 -29.26
C ASN A 228 -25.76 14.04 -28.81
N GLY A 229 -25.96 14.51 -27.57
CA GLY A 229 -27.29 14.98 -27.13
C GLY A 229 -28.33 13.87 -26.89
N VAL A 230 -27.91 12.61 -26.93
CA VAL A 230 -28.75 11.45 -26.58
C VAL A 230 -28.24 10.88 -25.27
N GLU A 231 -29.02 11.01 -24.19
CA GLU A 231 -28.73 10.34 -22.92
C GLU A 231 -28.90 8.83 -23.11
N LYS A 232 -27.77 8.09 -23.16
CA LYS A 232 -27.77 6.63 -23.03
C LYS A 232 -27.31 6.26 -21.63
N VAL A 233 -28.21 5.68 -20.84
CA VAL A 233 -27.87 5.06 -19.56
C VAL A 233 -27.38 3.65 -19.85
N ALA A 234 -26.07 3.49 -20.00
CA ALA A 234 -25.45 2.17 -20.01
C ALA A 234 -25.14 1.77 -18.56
N ALA A 235 -25.58 0.58 -18.16
CA ALA A 235 -25.11 -0.05 -16.93
C ALA A 235 -23.69 -0.55 -17.19
N VAL A 236 -22.72 0.00 -16.47
CA VAL A 236 -21.32 -0.36 -16.59
C VAL A 236 -20.87 -0.95 -15.26
N PRO A 237 -20.39 -2.21 -15.25
CA PRO A 237 -19.97 -2.86 -14.03
C PRO A 237 -18.67 -2.23 -13.53
N VAL A 238 -18.64 -1.89 -12.25
CA VAL A 238 -17.43 -1.55 -11.50
C VAL A 238 -17.09 -2.76 -10.65
N GLU A 239 -15.94 -3.37 -10.92
CA GLU A 239 -15.41 -4.46 -10.09
C GLU A 239 -14.51 -3.89 -9.00
N ALA A 240 -14.55 -4.48 -7.81
CA ALA A 240 -13.68 -4.13 -6.71
C ALA A 240 -13.17 -5.40 -6.01
N ASP A 241 -11.84 -5.50 -5.89
CA ASP A 241 -11.15 -6.47 -5.06
C ASP A 241 -10.46 -5.72 -3.91
N ILE A 242 -10.76 -6.14 -2.68
CA ILE A 242 -10.37 -5.43 -1.46
C ILE A 242 -9.82 -6.43 -0.45
N ALA A 243 -8.69 -6.11 0.18
CA ALA A 243 -8.15 -6.86 1.30
C ALA A 243 -7.97 -5.95 2.53
N LEU A 244 -8.53 -6.35 3.66
CA LEU A 244 -8.52 -5.59 4.91
C LEU A 244 -7.88 -6.43 6.02
N ARG A 245 -6.88 -5.88 6.70
CA ARG A 245 -6.22 -6.52 7.83
C ARG A 245 -5.99 -5.53 8.95
N TRP A 246 -6.56 -5.81 10.12
CA TRP A 246 -6.33 -5.01 11.32
C TRP A 246 -5.14 -5.55 12.10
N SER A 247 -4.29 -4.65 12.60
CA SER A 247 -3.17 -4.98 13.48
C SER A 247 -3.35 -4.34 14.86
N SER A 248 -3.07 -5.07 15.94
CA SER A 248 -3.24 -4.56 17.31
C SER A 248 -2.15 -3.55 17.72
N ASP A 249 -0.98 -3.65 17.12
CA ASP A 249 0.22 -2.85 17.41
C ASP A 249 0.44 -1.67 16.46
N ALA A 250 -0.56 -1.37 15.62
CA ALA A 250 -0.56 -0.23 14.71
C ALA A 250 -1.62 0.81 15.13
N TYR A 251 -1.21 2.08 15.14
CA TYR A 251 -2.03 3.23 15.56
C TYR A 251 -2.44 4.15 14.40
N SER A 252 -2.06 3.81 13.16
CA SER A 252 -2.39 4.55 11.95
C SER A 252 -3.01 3.63 10.90
N ASP A 253 -3.86 4.19 10.03
CA ASP A 253 -4.39 3.48 8.89
C ASP A 253 -3.41 3.58 7.70
N VAL A 254 -3.21 2.45 7.01
CA VAL A 254 -2.42 2.38 5.77
C VAL A 254 -3.35 1.89 4.68
N THR A 255 -3.68 2.75 3.72
CA THR A 255 -4.50 2.35 2.56
C THR A 255 -3.67 2.44 1.28
N LEU A 256 -3.53 1.32 0.59
CA LEU A 256 -3.02 1.27 -0.77
C LEU A 256 -4.18 1.11 -1.73
N SER A 257 -4.22 1.94 -2.76
CA SER A 257 -5.36 1.99 -3.69
C SER A 257 -4.91 1.97 -5.14
N PHE A 258 -5.68 1.29 -5.96
CA PHE A 258 -5.40 1.00 -7.36
C PHE A 258 -6.67 1.12 -8.19
N CYS A 259 -6.54 1.68 -9.39
CA CYS A 259 -7.57 1.68 -10.41
C CYS A 259 -6.96 1.13 -11.70
N ASN A 260 -7.49 0.04 -12.25
CA ASN A 260 -6.98 -0.62 -13.46
C ASN A 260 -5.46 -0.87 -13.40
N ASN A 261 -4.97 -1.47 -12.31
CA ASN A 261 -3.55 -1.71 -12.02
C ASN A 261 -2.65 -0.47 -11.83
N ILE A 262 -3.20 0.75 -11.87
CA ILE A 262 -2.48 2.00 -11.63
C ILE A 262 -2.65 2.40 -10.17
N ARG A 263 -1.54 2.68 -9.47
CA ARG A 263 -1.55 3.10 -8.07
C ARG A 263 -2.02 4.55 -7.93
N THR A 264 -3.15 4.75 -7.23
CA THR A 264 -3.70 6.05 -6.89
C THR A 264 -3.13 6.52 -5.54
N LYS A 265 -1.98 7.19 -5.57
CA LYS A 265 -1.23 7.60 -4.37
C LYS A 265 -2.03 8.55 -3.48
N ASP A 266 -2.86 9.39 -4.08
CA ASP A 266 -3.64 10.41 -3.40
C ASP A 266 -5.07 9.93 -3.07
N GLY A 267 -5.37 8.66 -3.38
CA GLY A 267 -6.66 8.03 -3.15
C GLY A 267 -7.70 8.38 -4.21
N GLY A 268 -8.90 8.77 -3.79
CA GLY A 268 -10.00 9.11 -4.68
C GLY A 268 -11.34 8.48 -4.28
N SER A 269 -12.29 8.48 -5.20
CA SER A 269 -13.67 8.04 -5.00
C SER A 269 -13.80 6.62 -4.43
N HIS A 270 -13.00 5.66 -4.90
CA HIS A 270 -12.95 4.28 -4.40
C HIS A 270 -12.49 4.20 -2.94
N VAL A 271 -11.46 4.97 -2.55
CA VAL A 271 -10.98 5.02 -1.17
C VAL A 271 -12.01 5.66 -0.24
N GLU A 272 -12.67 6.72 -0.69
CA GLU A 272 -13.78 7.33 0.04
C GLU A 272 -14.92 6.34 0.23
N GLY A 273 -15.29 5.60 -0.81
CA GLY A 273 -16.30 4.53 -0.78
C GLY A 273 -15.97 3.45 0.25
N LEU A 274 -14.72 2.96 0.28
CA LEU A 274 -14.27 2.01 1.29
C LEU A 274 -14.43 2.58 2.72
N ARG A 275 -13.89 3.78 2.96
CA ARG A 275 -13.88 4.41 4.30
C ARG A 275 -15.29 4.64 4.81
N SER A 276 -16.15 5.11 3.92
CA SER A 276 -17.57 5.37 4.12
C SER A 276 -18.32 4.08 4.45
N GLY A 277 -18.18 3.06 3.61
CA GLY A 277 -18.90 1.79 3.72
C GLY A 277 -18.49 1.02 4.97
N LEU A 278 -17.20 0.98 5.28
CA LEU A 278 -16.67 0.37 6.50
C LEU A 278 -17.25 1.04 7.76
N THR A 279 -17.19 2.37 7.84
CA THR A 279 -17.66 3.13 9.01
C THR A 279 -19.16 2.95 9.23
N ARG A 280 -19.95 3.00 8.16
CA ARG A 280 -21.40 2.79 8.25
C ARG A 280 -21.76 1.38 8.65
N THR A 281 -21.10 0.38 8.06
CA THR A 281 -21.43 -1.03 8.28
C THR A 281 -21.11 -1.45 9.71
N VAL A 282 -19.93 -1.10 10.22
CA VAL A 282 -19.55 -1.36 11.61
C VAL A 282 -20.57 -0.76 12.58
N ASN A 283 -20.89 0.54 12.43
CA ASN A 283 -21.86 1.20 13.31
C ASN A 283 -23.28 0.63 13.18
N SER A 284 -23.71 0.25 11.98
CA SER A 284 -25.03 -0.36 11.73
C SER A 284 -25.16 -1.73 12.41
N VAL A 285 -24.16 -2.61 12.25
CA VAL A 285 -24.17 -3.95 12.85
C VAL A 285 -24.00 -3.89 14.37
N LEU A 286 -23.21 -2.94 14.89
CA LEU A 286 -23.08 -2.72 16.35
C LEU A 286 -24.41 -2.34 17.00
N LYS A 287 -25.23 -1.51 16.34
CA LYS A 287 -26.57 -1.16 16.83
C LYS A 287 -27.51 -2.36 16.86
N LYS A 288 -27.44 -3.23 15.85
CA LYS A 288 -28.26 -4.44 15.76
C LYS A 288 -27.89 -5.49 16.82
N THR A 289 -26.61 -5.62 17.13
CA THR A 289 -26.08 -6.68 18.02
C THR A 289 -26.15 -6.35 19.51
N GLY A 290 -26.57 -5.14 19.90
CA GLY A 290 -26.75 -4.75 21.31
C GLY A 290 -25.48 -4.70 22.16
N LYS A 291 -24.28 -4.92 21.58
CA LYS A 291 -22.98 -4.77 22.26
C LYS A 291 -22.67 -3.32 22.62
N SER A 292 -23.32 -2.37 21.97
CA SER A 292 -23.32 -0.97 22.39
C SER A 292 -24.22 -0.86 23.62
N LYS A 293 -23.64 -0.74 24.83
CA LYS A 293 -24.40 -0.33 26.01
C LYS A 293 -25.10 0.98 25.69
N ASP A 294 -26.39 1.06 26.04
CA ASP A 294 -27.29 2.19 25.82
C ASP A 294 -26.56 3.55 25.80
N SER A 295 -26.78 4.32 24.72
CA SER A 295 -26.31 5.69 24.48
C SER A 295 -24.86 5.95 24.06
N ALA A 296 -24.08 4.94 23.65
CA ALA A 296 -22.78 5.24 23.03
C ALA A 296 -22.97 5.91 21.66
N SER A 297 -22.44 7.13 21.52
CA SER A 297 -22.36 7.85 20.25
C SER A 297 -21.73 6.98 19.16
N ASN A 298 -22.17 7.16 17.89
CA ASN A 298 -21.57 6.44 16.75
C ASN A 298 -20.04 6.57 16.81
N LEU A 299 -19.32 5.46 16.61
CA LEU A 299 -17.87 5.48 16.58
C LEU A 299 -17.40 6.22 15.31
N PRO A 300 -16.59 7.28 15.45
CA PRO A 300 -15.99 7.96 14.31
C PRO A 300 -15.13 6.99 13.48
N GLY A 301 -15.19 7.15 12.15
CA GLY A 301 -14.52 6.23 11.24
C GLY A 301 -12.99 6.20 11.36
N GLU A 302 -12.37 7.27 11.87
CA GLU A 302 -10.93 7.31 12.12
C GLU A 302 -10.47 6.27 13.14
N PHE A 303 -11.26 6.04 14.21
CA PHE A 303 -10.94 5.06 15.25
C PHE A 303 -11.21 3.63 14.80
N ILE A 304 -12.24 3.42 13.96
CA ILE A 304 -12.53 2.11 13.35
C ILE A 304 -11.39 1.67 12.43
N ARG A 305 -10.75 2.62 11.76
CA ARG A 305 -9.61 2.37 10.86
C ARG A 305 -8.26 2.34 11.56
N GLU A 306 -8.20 2.55 12.87
CA GLU A 306 -6.93 2.56 13.58
C GLU A 306 -6.22 1.19 13.44
N GLY A 307 -5.01 1.20 12.90
CA GLY A 307 -4.23 0.00 12.60
C GLY A 307 -4.79 -0.88 11.49
N LEU A 308 -5.71 -0.36 10.67
CA LEU A 308 -6.17 -1.02 9.46
C LEU A 308 -5.11 -0.86 8.36
N THR A 309 -4.68 -1.98 7.78
CA THR A 309 -4.03 -2.02 6.48
C THR A 309 -5.06 -2.46 5.44
N ALA A 310 -5.36 -1.58 4.50
CA ALA A 310 -6.36 -1.79 3.46
C ALA A 310 -5.72 -1.72 2.06
N LEU A 311 -6.07 -2.68 1.22
CA LEU A 311 -5.75 -2.72 -0.21
C LEU A 311 -7.07 -2.63 -0.97
N VAL A 312 -7.17 -1.68 -1.90
CA VAL A 312 -8.37 -1.47 -2.73
C VAL A 312 -7.95 -1.45 -4.18
N ALA A 313 -8.34 -2.44 -4.96
CA ALA A 313 -8.15 -2.48 -6.40
C ALA A 313 -9.51 -2.44 -7.10
N VAL A 314 -9.76 -1.41 -7.90
CA VAL A 314 -10.99 -1.30 -8.70
C VAL A 314 -10.70 -1.48 -10.18
N ARG A 315 -11.62 -2.13 -10.89
CA ARG A 315 -11.65 -2.18 -12.35
C ARG A 315 -12.84 -1.37 -12.83
N VAL A 316 -12.53 -0.30 -13.56
CA VAL A 316 -13.50 0.72 -13.97
C VAL A 316 -13.36 0.92 -15.47
N HIS A 317 -14.48 0.91 -16.18
CA HIS A 317 -14.53 1.30 -17.58
C HIS A 317 -14.45 2.83 -17.67
N ASP A 318 -13.57 3.35 -18.52
CA ASP A 318 -13.33 4.80 -18.71
C ASP A 318 -13.14 5.60 -17.39
N PRO A 319 -12.11 5.28 -16.58
CA PRO A 319 -11.88 5.99 -15.32
C PRO A 319 -11.44 7.44 -15.54
N GLU A 320 -12.01 8.35 -14.76
CA GLU A 320 -11.61 9.76 -14.73
C GLU A 320 -10.67 10.03 -13.56
N PHE A 321 -9.52 10.67 -13.84
CA PHE A 321 -8.52 11.01 -12.84
C PHE A 321 -8.33 12.52 -12.71
N GLU A 322 -8.03 12.96 -11.50
CA GLU A 322 -7.61 14.34 -11.25
C GLU A 322 -6.15 14.50 -11.69
N GLY A 323 -5.92 15.32 -12.71
CA GLY A 323 -4.59 15.64 -13.22
C GLY A 323 -3.92 14.52 -14.03
N GLN A 324 -2.76 14.86 -14.61
CA GLN A 324 -2.06 13.99 -15.57
C GLN A 324 -1.36 12.78 -14.93
N THR A 325 -0.92 12.90 -13.68
CA THR A 325 -0.18 11.84 -12.96
C THR A 325 -1.07 10.68 -12.53
N LYS A 326 -2.39 10.75 -12.77
CA LYS A 326 -3.39 9.75 -12.35
C LYS A 326 -3.31 9.42 -10.86
N GLY A 327 -2.96 10.42 -10.05
CA GLY A 327 -2.73 10.27 -8.60
C GLY A 327 -4.01 10.02 -7.81
N ARG A 328 -5.14 10.60 -8.27
CA ARG A 328 -6.44 10.53 -7.61
C ARG A 328 -7.56 10.17 -8.58
N LEU A 329 -8.42 9.24 -8.19
CA LEU A 329 -9.61 8.86 -8.97
C LEU A 329 -10.77 9.83 -8.68
N GLY A 330 -11.35 10.43 -9.72
CA GLY A 330 -12.41 11.44 -9.64
C GLY A 330 -13.82 10.93 -9.93
N SER A 331 -13.97 9.72 -10.47
CA SER A 331 -15.25 9.09 -10.84
C SER A 331 -16.22 8.92 -9.64
N PRO A 332 -17.31 9.70 -9.50
CA PRO A 332 -18.21 9.62 -8.34
C PRO A 332 -19.02 8.32 -8.26
N GLU A 333 -19.34 7.71 -9.40
CA GLU A 333 -20.06 6.44 -9.50
C GLU A 333 -19.30 5.28 -8.83
N VAL A 334 -17.97 5.30 -8.90
CA VAL A 334 -17.11 4.29 -8.28
C VAL A 334 -17.22 4.34 -6.76
N ARG A 335 -17.39 5.53 -6.17
CA ARG A 335 -17.59 5.68 -4.73
C ARG A 335 -18.82 4.92 -4.26
N MET A 336 -19.93 5.06 -4.98
CA MET A 336 -21.19 4.40 -4.62
C MET A 336 -21.11 2.88 -4.80
N ALA A 337 -20.49 2.41 -5.88
CA ALA A 337 -20.29 0.99 -6.15
C ALA A 337 -19.45 0.31 -5.07
N VAL A 338 -18.25 0.87 -4.78
CA VAL A 338 -17.34 0.31 -3.76
C VAL A 338 -18.00 0.30 -2.39
N ASP A 339 -18.72 1.36 -2.04
CA ASP A 339 -19.43 1.43 -0.77
C ASP A 339 -20.50 0.34 -0.62
N ALA A 340 -21.27 0.07 -1.67
CA ALA A 340 -22.29 -0.97 -1.68
C ALA A 340 -21.67 -2.37 -1.55
N ILE A 341 -20.60 -2.66 -2.30
CA ILE A 341 -19.86 -3.94 -2.25
C ILE A 341 -19.31 -4.17 -0.83
N VAL A 342 -18.60 -3.17 -0.29
CA VAL A 342 -18.02 -3.23 1.06
C VAL A 342 -19.10 -3.41 2.11
N SER A 343 -20.20 -2.66 2.03
CA SER A 343 -21.24 -2.70 3.04
C SER A 343 -21.97 -4.04 3.06
N ARG A 344 -22.23 -4.64 1.89
CA ARG A 344 -22.85 -5.96 1.79
C ARG A 344 -21.97 -7.05 2.38
N GLU A 345 -20.72 -7.15 1.94
CA GLU A 345 -19.85 -8.26 2.36
C GLU A 345 -19.39 -8.13 3.82
N LEU A 346 -19.12 -6.91 4.30
CA LEU A 346 -18.79 -6.70 5.71
C LEU A 346 -19.98 -6.95 6.64
N ALA A 347 -21.20 -6.60 6.23
CA ALA A 347 -22.39 -6.90 7.03
C ALA A 347 -22.54 -8.41 7.20
N ARG A 348 -22.38 -9.18 6.11
CA ARG A 348 -22.37 -10.65 6.13
C ARG A 348 -21.29 -11.20 7.05
N LEU A 349 -20.06 -10.68 6.96
CA LEU A 349 -18.95 -11.11 7.81
C LEU A 349 -19.25 -10.86 9.29
N PHE A 350 -19.73 -9.67 9.66
CA PHE A 350 -19.94 -9.30 11.06
C PHE A 350 -21.17 -9.96 11.68
N GLU A 351 -22.19 -10.29 10.89
CA GLU A 351 -23.36 -11.04 11.35
C GLU A 351 -22.99 -12.49 11.70
N TRP A 352 -22.12 -13.11 10.91
CA TRP A 352 -21.68 -14.49 11.15
C TRP A 352 -20.49 -14.60 12.12
N ASN A 353 -19.61 -13.60 12.14
CA ASN A 353 -18.41 -13.57 12.95
C ASN A 353 -18.40 -12.37 13.92
N THR A 354 -19.21 -12.49 14.98
CA THR A 354 -19.36 -11.45 16.00
C THR A 354 -18.12 -11.25 16.87
N GLU A 355 -17.17 -12.19 16.85
CA GLU A 355 -15.86 -12.07 17.51
C GLU A 355 -15.00 -11.02 16.81
N VAL A 356 -14.90 -11.08 15.48
CA VAL A 356 -14.15 -10.09 14.67
C VAL A 356 -14.69 -8.68 14.90
N LEU A 357 -16.02 -8.51 14.87
CA LEU A 357 -16.65 -7.22 15.17
C LEU A 357 -16.34 -6.76 16.59
N GLY A 358 -16.34 -7.68 17.56
CA GLY A 358 -15.98 -7.39 18.96
C GLY A 358 -14.55 -6.87 19.09
N CYS A 359 -13.57 -7.54 18.50
CA CYS A 359 -12.17 -7.10 18.56
C CYS A 359 -11.96 -5.72 17.92
N ILE A 360 -12.61 -5.46 16.78
CA ILE A 360 -12.56 -4.14 16.12
C ILE A 360 -13.20 -3.07 17.01
N TYR A 361 -14.36 -3.37 17.61
CA TYR A 361 -15.06 -2.44 18.52
C TYR A 361 -14.24 -2.11 19.77
N ASP A 362 -13.66 -3.11 20.42
CA ASP A 362 -12.85 -2.92 21.63
C ASP A 362 -11.62 -2.05 21.32
N LYS A 363 -10.95 -2.32 20.19
CA LYS A 363 -9.83 -1.50 19.73
C LYS A 363 -10.25 -0.06 19.42
N ALA A 364 -11.33 0.13 18.66
CA ALA A 364 -11.82 1.45 18.28
C ALA A 364 -12.26 2.28 19.50
N THR A 365 -12.87 1.64 20.50
CA THR A 365 -13.28 2.30 21.75
C THR A 365 -12.06 2.69 22.58
N ALA A 366 -11.06 1.82 22.68
CA ALA A 366 -9.79 2.13 23.34
C ALA A 366 -9.09 3.33 22.66
N ALA A 367 -8.99 3.31 21.33
CA ALA A 367 -8.46 4.39 20.52
C ALA A 367 -9.20 5.73 20.73
N GLN A 368 -10.54 5.71 20.70
CA GLN A 368 -11.35 6.90 20.95
C GLN A 368 -11.11 7.45 22.36
N SER A 369 -11.08 6.59 23.38
CA SER A 369 -10.84 7.01 24.77
C SER A 369 -9.44 7.62 24.94
N ALA A 370 -8.42 7.04 24.31
CA ALA A 370 -7.05 7.56 24.31
C ALA A 370 -6.98 8.93 23.62
N ALA A 371 -7.63 9.08 22.46
CA ALA A 371 -7.68 10.36 21.75
C ALA A 371 -8.40 11.45 22.55
N LEU A 372 -9.50 11.14 23.23
CA LEU A 372 -10.20 12.08 24.11
C LEU A 372 -9.36 12.46 25.33
N ALA A 373 -8.68 11.50 25.95
CA ALA A 373 -7.76 11.76 27.05
C ALA A 373 -6.58 12.64 26.61
N ALA A 374 -6.00 12.36 25.44
CA ALA A 374 -4.94 13.15 24.84
C ALA A 374 -5.42 14.58 24.53
N ARG A 375 -6.62 14.74 23.97
CA ARG A 375 -7.22 16.05 23.72
C ARG A 375 -7.47 16.83 25.01
N ALA A 376 -8.01 16.19 26.04
CA ALA A 376 -8.23 16.83 27.35
C ALA A 376 -6.91 17.27 28.00
N ALA A 377 -5.87 16.44 27.91
CA ALA A 377 -4.52 16.79 28.37
C ALA A 377 -3.95 17.98 27.58
N ARG A 378 -4.13 18.01 26.25
CA ARG A 378 -3.73 19.14 25.40
C ARG A 378 -4.48 20.42 25.74
N ASP A 379 -5.80 20.38 25.90
CA ASP A 379 -6.61 21.56 26.23
C ASP A 379 -6.23 22.15 27.60
N MET A 380 -5.77 21.31 28.53
CA MET A 380 -5.22 21.74 29.80
C MET A 380 -3.87 22.44 29.64
N VAL A 381 -2.98 21.93 28.77
CA VAL A 381 -1.70 22.57 28.44
C VAL A 381 -1.93 23.87 27.66
N ARG A 382 -2.83 23.88 26.69
CA ARG A 382 -3.19 25.07 25.89
C ARG A 382 -3.77 26.17 26.77
N ARG A 383 -4.68 25.86 27.70
CA ARG A 383 -5.19 26.86 28.67
C ARG A 383 -4.10 27.45 29.55
N LYS A 384 -3.06 26.68 29.91
CA LYS A 384 -1.86 27.21 30.58
C LYS A 384 -0.97 28.02 29.62
N SER A 385 -0.97 27.68 28.34
CA SER A 385 -0.15 28.29 27.28
C SER A 385 -0.77 29.50 26.58
N VAL A 386 -2.06 29.81 26.74
CA VAL A 386 -2.69 31.04 26.18
C VAL A 386 -2.05 32.30 26.78
N LEU A 387 -1.52 32.22 28.00
CA LEU A 387 -0.65 33.24 28.61
C LEU A 387 0.79 33.26 28.04
N ALA A 388 1.19 32.27 27.23
CA ALA A 388 2.55 32.03 26.74
C ALA A 388 2.67 31.93 25.21
N PHE A 389 1.68 32.41 24.44
CA PHE A 389 1.64 32.33 22.97
C PHE A 389 2.79 33.09 22.25
N SER A 390 3.71 33.70 22.98
CA SER A 390 4.88 34.41 22.43
C SER A 390 6.18 33.61 22.42
N VAL A 391 6.22 32.41 23.01
CA VAL A 391 7.50 31.69 23.17
C VAL A 391 7.72 30.77 21.98
N LEU A 392 8.31 31.34 20.91
CA LEU A 392 9.00 30.54 19.90
C LEU A 392 9.96 29.56 20.60
N PRO A 393 10.18 28.35 20.05
CA PRO A 393 11.14 27.42 20.63
C PRO A 393 12.45 28.16 20.89
N GLY A 394 12.95 28.16 22.14
CA GLY A 394 14.12 28.97 22.51
C GLY A 394 15.40 28.63 21.72
N LYS A 395 15.36 27.55 20.94
CA LYS A 395 16.43 27.09 20.04
C LYS A 395 16.25 27.54 18.58
N LEU A 396 15.07 28.00 18.18
CA LEU A 396 14.80 28.49 16.83
C LEU A 396 15.48 29.84 16.64
N ALA A 397 16.40 29.93 15.69
CA ALA A 397 16.85 31.21 15.19
C ALA A 397 15.86 31.67 14.11
N ASP A 398 14.97 32.60 14.43
CA ASP A 398 13.93 33.08 13.49
C ASP A 398 14.54 33.96 12.38
N CYS A 399 13.81 34.15 11.28
CA CYS A 399 14.13 35.14 10.25
C CYS A 399 13.39 36.47 10.50
N ALA A 400 13.78 37.55 9.83
CA ALA A 400 13.16 38.87 10.00
C ALA A 400 11.86 39.03 9.21
N SER A 401 11.72 38.34 8.07
CA SER A 401 10.51 38.34 7.25
C SER A 401 9.35 37.68 8.00
N ARG A 402 8.13 38.14 7.66
CA ARG A 402 6.87 37.53 8.11
C ARG A 402 6.06 36.98 6.93
N ASP A 403 6.59 37.10 5.72
CA ASP A 403 5.99 36.54 4.52
C ASP A 403 6.41 35.08 4.37
N ALA A 404 5.46 34.17 4.50
CA ALA A 404 5.68 32.72 4.37
C ALA A 404 6.17 32.33 2.96
N SER A 405 5.80 33.09 1.92
CA SER A 405 6.18 32.77 0.53
C SER A 405 7.65 33.03 0.21
N ALA A 406 8.30 33.89 1.00
CA ALA A 406 9.70 34.26 0.85
C ALA A 406 10.59 33.71 1.98
N SER A 407 10.00 33.05 2.98
CA SER A 407 10.71 32.53 4.15
C SER A 407 11.12 31.08 3.95
N GLU A 408 12.29 30.73 4.45
CA GLU A 408 12.84 29.38 4.42
C GLU A 408 13.20 28.96 5.84
N ILE A 409 12.96 27.68 6.19
CA ILE A 409 13.41 27.11 7.46
C ILE A 409 14.38 25.95 7.21
N PHE A 410 15.59 26.10 7.75
CA PHE A 410 16.63 25.06 7.68
C PHE A 410 16.61 24.23 8.96
N ILE A 411 16.34 22.93 8.80
CA ILE A 411 16.39 21.97 9.89
C ILE A 411 17.78 21.31 9.87
N VAL A 412 18.53 21.47 10.97
CA VAL A 412 19.94 21.06 11.04
C VAL A 412 20.20 20.09 12.18
N GLU A 413 21.15 19.18 12.00
CA GLU A 413 21.54 18.21 13.02
C GLU A 413 22.50 18.83 14.04
N GLY A 414 22.01 19.01 15.27
CA GLY A 414 22.79 19.50 16.40
C GLY A 414 23.12 21.00 16.35
N ASP A 415 23.68 21.50 17.45
CA ASP A 415 24.00 22.93 17.57
C ASP A 415 25.26 23.34 16.80
N SER A 416 26.14 22.38 16.50
CA SER A 416 27.37 22.65 15.76
C SER A 416 27.05 23.08 14.33
N ALA A 417 26.24 22.28 13.61
CA ALA A 417 25.74 22.64 12.28
C ALA A 417 24.89 23.91 12.33
N ALA A 418 24.07 24.08 13.38
CA ALA A 418 23.27 25.28 13.57
C ALA A 418 24.10 26.55 13.78
N GLY A 419 25.24 26.45 14.46
CA GLY A 419 26.16 27.57 14.66
C GLY A 419 26.71 28.09 13.32
N SER A 420 27.22 27.18 12.50
CA SER A 420 27.73 27.50 11.16
C SER A 420 26.62 28.04 10.25
N ALA A 421 25.46 27.38 10.21
CA ALA A 421 24.33 27.81 9.41
C ALA A 421 23.82 29.20 9.87
N LYS A 422 23.78 29.47 11.18
CA LYS A 422 23.33 30.77 11.72
C LYS A 422 24.26 31.91 11.36
N GLN A 423 25.54 31.63 11.20
CA GLN A 423 26.53 32.63 10.75
C GLN A 423 26.44 32.89 9.24
N GLY A 424 26.17 31.86 8.44
CA GLY A 424 26.13 31.94 6.97
C GLY A 424 24.79 32.32 6.34
N ARG A 425 23.68 32.29 7.09
CA ARG A 425 22.34 32.53 6.55
C ARG A 425 22.07 33.99 6.19
N ASP A 426 21.15 34.19 5.25
CA ASP A 426 20.43 35.46 5.15
C ASP A 426 19.40 35.58 6.27
N ARG A 427 19.67 36.44 7.25
CA ARG A 427 18.79 36.64 8.40
C ARG A 427 17.43 37.22 8.02
N LYS A 428 17.29 37.78 6.82
CA LYS A 428 16.02 38.34 6.35
C LYS A 428 15.00 37.24 6.07
N THR A 429 15.39 36.18 5.39
CA THR A 429 14.46 35.14 4.90
C THR A 429 14.70 33.76 5.52
N GLN A 430 15.87 33.49 6.09
CA GLN A 430 16.24 32.13 6.49
C GLN A 430 16.22 31.94 8.02
N ALA A 431 15.34 31.05 8.47
CA ALA A 431 15.25 30.56 9.84
C ALA A 431 16.05 29.26 10.01
N ILE A 432 16.52 28.97 11.23
CA ILE A 432 17.27 27.74 11.52
C ILE A 432 16.72 27.08 12.78
N LEU A 433 16.37 25.81 12.64
CA LEU A 433 15.89 24.96 13.72
C LEU A 433 16.88 23.79 13.94
N PRO A 434 17.68 23.82 15.03
CA PRO A 434 18.49 22.67 15.41
C PRO A 434 17.63 21.54 15.99
N LEU A 435 17.87 20.31 15.54
CA LEU A 435 17.34 19.09 16.16
C LEU A 435 18.47 18.34 16.86
N ARG A 436 18.22 17.86 18.10
CA ARG A 436 19.24 17.10 18.84
C ARG A 436 18.84 15.64 19.01
N GLY A 437 19.81 14.76 18.75
CA GLY A 437 19.63 13.33 18.94
C GLY A 437 18.75 12.70 17.85
N LYS A 438 18.39 11.44 18.06
CA LYS A 438 17.56 10.69 17.11
C LYS A 438 16.09 11.07 17.29
N ILE A 439 15.45 11.48 16.20
CA ILE A 439 14.01 11.76 16.18
C ILE A 439 13.26 10.45 16.52
N LEU A 440 12.20 10.58 17.31
CA LEU A 440 11.32 9.45 17.63
C LEU A 440 10.73 8.88 16.34
N ASN A 441 10.84 7.57 16.14
CA ASN A 441 10.13 6.91 15.05
C ASN A 441 8.61 6.97 15.31
N ILE A 442 7.92 7.76 14.52
CA ILE A 442 6.48 8.02 14.65
C ILE A 442 5.60 6.91 14.05
N GLU A 443 6.14 6.02 13.20
CA GLU A 443 5.35 5.01 12.48
C GLU A 443 4.65 4.02 13.44
N ARG A 444 5.31 3.73 14.56
CA ARG A 444 4.82 2.80 15.61
C ARG A 444 4.54 3.48 16.95
N ALA A 445 4.62 4.81 16.99
CA ALA A 445 4.40 5.56 18.23
C ALA A 445 2.92 5.91 18.39
N ALA A 446 2.38 5.65 19.57
CA ALA A 446 1.07 6.15 19.95
C ALA A 446 1.08 7.70 19.95
N PRO A 447 -0.04 8.36 19.60
CA PRO A 447 -0.12 9.81 19.51
C PRO A 447 0.43 10.52 20.76
N GLU A 448 0.13 10.05 21.96
CA GLU A 448 0.55 10.64 23.24
C GLU A 448 2.07 10.77 23.35
N ARG A 449 2.79 9.76 22.86
CA ARG A 449 4.26 9.72 22.88
C ARG A 449 4.88 10.71 21.89
N ILE A 450 4.17 11.03 20.81
CA ILE A 450 4.53 12.08 19.86
C ILE A 450 4.42 13.45 20.54
N TYR A 451 3.36 13.70 21.33
CA TYR A 451 3.19 14.97 22.06
C TYR A 451 4.19 15.18 23.19
N GLN A 452 4.59 14.10 23.87
CA GLN A 452 5.59 14.16 24.94
C GLN A 452 7.01 14.41 24.42
N ASN A 453 7.24 14.30 23.11
CA ASN A 453 8.56 14.51 22.52
C ASN A 453 8.84 16.00 22.28
N ASN A 454 9.79 16.56 23.04
CA ASN A 454 10.16 17.98 22.96
C ASN A 454 10.65 18.42 21.57
N GLU A 455 11.39 17.57 20.85
CA GLU A 455 11.94 17.94 19.54
C GLU A 455 10.83 18.01 18.47
N LEU A 456 9.85 17.09 18.52
CA LEU A 456 8.67 17.17 17.67
C LEU A 456 7.80 18.38 18.03
N GLN A 457 7.61 18.69 19.32
CA GLN A 457 6.89 19.89 19.76
C GLN A 457 7.56 21.18 19.26
N ASN A 458 8.89 21.25 19.29
CA ASN A 458 9.64 22.37 18.75
C ASN A 458 9.44 22.51 17.24
N LEU A 459 9.44 21.39 16.50
CA LEU A 459 9.20 21.38 15.06
C LEU A 459 7.78 21.85 14.70
N ILE A 460 6.77 21.33 15.40
CA ILE A 460 5.36 21.73 15.21
C ILE A 460 5.18 23.22 15.50
N SER A 461 5.76 23.70 16.60
CA SER A 461 5.69 25.11 16.99
C SER A 461 6.44 26.04 16.02
N ALA A 462 7.55 25.57 15.45
CA ALA A 462 8.32 26.35 14.48
C ALA A 462 7.59 26.52 13.14
N LEU A 463 6.89 25.47 12.67
CA LEU A 463 6.15 25.47 11.41
C LEU A 463 4.75 26.09 11.51
N GLY A 464 4.12 26.06 12.69
CA GLY A 464 2.78 26.62 12.89
C GLY A 464 1.64 25.83 12.24
N LEU A 465 1.92 24.67 11.64
CA LEU A 465 0.96 23.84 10.90
C LEU A 465 0.02 23.00 11.78
N GLY A 466 0.29 22.87 13.09
CA GLY A 466 -0.38 21.88 13.93
C GLY A 466 0.00 20.43 13.57
N ILE A 467 -0.78 19.45 14.01
CA ILE A 467 -0.54 18.01 13.75
C ILE A 467 -1.71 17.43 12.96
N LYS A 468 -1.42 16.40 12.16
CA LYS A 468 -2.37 15.64 11.35
C LYS A 468 -3.70 15.38 12.10
N GLY A 469 -4.81 15.81 11.49
CA GLY A 469 -6.15 15.74 12.07
C GLY A 469 -6.89 17.07 11.91
N SER A 470 -7.76 17.41 12.86
CA SER A 470 -8.55 18.65 12.86
C SER A 470 -7.74 19.93 13.14
N GLU A 471 -6.46 19.81 13.50
CA GLU A 471 -5.57 20.95 13.80
C GLU A 471 -4.54 21.22 12.70
N PHE A 472 -4.49 20.38 11.65
CA PHE A 472 -3.58 20.63 10.54
C PHE A 472 -4.18 21.68 9.60
N ASP A 473 -3.55 22.84 9.55
CA ASP A 473 -3.94 23.93 8.67
C ASP A 473 -2.74 24.37 7.83
N LEU A 474 -2.85 24.17 6.52
CA LEU A 474 -1.83 24.60 5.55
C LEU A 474 -1.75 26.13 5.46
N SER A 475 -2.85 26.83 5.74
CA SER A 475 -2.87 28.30 5.68
C SER A 475 -2.18 28.95 6.87
N SER A 476 -1.95 28.20 7.95
CA SER A 476 -1.21 28.66 9.12
C SER A 476 0.29 28.37 9.04
N LEU A 477 0.78 27.89 7.89
CA LEU A 477 2.21 27.74 7.65
C LEU A 477 2.92 29.09 7.80
N ARG A 478 3.89 29.11 8.69
CA ARG A 478 4.71 30.26 9.02
C ARG A 478 5.87 30.40 8.07
#